data_AF-A0A850R842-F1
#
_entry.id   AF-A0A850R842-F1
#
_cell.length_a   1.000
_cell.length_b   1.000
_cell.length_c   1.000
_cell.angle_alpha   90.00
_cell.angle_beta   90.00
_cell.angle_gamma   90.00
#
_symmetry.space_group_name_H-M   'P 1'
#
loop_
_entity.id
_entity.type
_entity.pdbx_description
1 polymer ?
#
loop_
_entity_poly.entity_id
_entity_poly.type
_entity_poly.pdbx_seq_one_letter_code
_entity_poly.pdbx_strand_id
1 'polypeptide(L)'
;MAWFVQYNQANIGYVISSEFSIDELIDAFCDYYQVLSAYGSTVFFKLGQPEAIYILLSDKTCLLWQWLTQAWLPTREGWEHVHRDKTFEAKETRLPYRLSDGQWALLGEISRRNCIEMVYQHLLHFFPTALEQHAAPLLWIKGWVEHANTLQFETDVDVLHFFNILALLGEEVIHSDRYLHIRQLLETPSEQTPSMRVAMADKLAHKEAVDAK
;
A
#
# COMPACT_ATOMS: atom_id res chain seq x y z
N MET A 1 22.57 18.16 -10.06
CA MET A 1 21.57 17.21 -10.57
C MET A 1 22.03 15.74 -10.54
N ALA A 2 23.27 15.39 -10.90
CA ALA A 2 23.73 13.99 -10.95
C ALA A 2 23.70 13.23 -9.60
N TRP A 3 23.86 13.92 -8.47
CA TRP A 3 23.80 13.31 -7.13
C TRP A 3 22.42 12.75 -6.76
N PHE A 4 21.34 13.30 -7.33
CA PHE A 4 19.95 13.02 -6.91
C PHE A 4 19.41 11.72 -7.52
N VAL A 5 19.80 11.43 -8.76
CA VAL A 5 19.39 10.23 -9.50
C VAL A 5 19.97 8.96 -8.89
N GLN A 6 21.14 9.06 -8.22
CA GLN A 6 21.82 7.92 -7.59
C GLN A 6 21.08 7.39 -6.35
N TYR A 7 20.11 8.15 -5.84
CA TYR A 7 19.35 7.90 -4.62
C TYR A 7 17.85 7.85 -4.93
N ASN A 8 17.43 7.08 -5.95
CA ASN A 8 16.02 6.82 -6.24
C ASN A 8 15.54 5.50 -5.58
N GLN A 9 15.58 5.44 -4.26
CA GLN A 9 15.00 4.37 -3.43
C GLN A 9 13.74 4.88 -2.73
N ALA A 10 12.85 3.96 -2.35
CA ALA A 10 11.49 4.22 -1.90
C ALA A 10 11.32 5.05 -0.60
N ASN A 11 12.37 5.60 0.01
CA ASN A 11 12.31 6.25 1.34
C ASN A 11 13.20 7.50 1.49
N ILE A 12 13.54 8.18 0.40
CA ILE A 12 14.59 9.23 0.41
C ILE A 12 14.03 10.63 0.65
N GLY A 13 12.71 10.75 0.84
CA GLY A 13 12.01 12.01 0.97
C GLY A 13 11.82 12.70 -0.39
N TYR A 14 11.32 13.92 -0.36
CA TYR A 14 11.08 14.74 -1.55
C TYR A 14 11.43 16.20 -1.23
N VAL A 15 11.65 17.00 -2.27
CA VAL A 15 12.00 18.42 -2.13
C VAL A 15 10.82 19.26 -2.58
N ILE A 16 10.51 20.30 -1.82
CA ILE A 16 9.47 21.29 -2.15
C ILE A 16 10.07 22.68 -2.23
N SER A 17 9.48 23.53 -3.06
CA SER A 17 9.75 24.95 -3.14
C SER A 17 8.49 25.70 -2.71
N SER A 18 8.65 26.78 -1.94
CA SER A 18 7.56 27.59 -1.43
C SER A 18 7.99 29.05 -1.27
N GLU A 19 7.02 29.94 -1.31
CA GLU A 19 7.18 31.37 -0.99
C GLU A 19 6.98 31.64 0.51
N PHE A 20 6.49 30.66 1.27
CA PHE A 20 6.20 30.74 2.70
C PHE A 20 7.40 30.31 3.55
N SER A 21 7.40 30.73 4.81
CA SER A 21 8.38 30.27 5.79
C SER A 21 8.18 28.79 6.15
N ILE A 22 9.21 28.18 6.73
CA ILE A 22 9.16 26.78 7.18
C ILE A 22 8.06 26.57 8.23
N ASP A 23 7.89 27.52 9.16
CA ASP A 23 6.89 27.41 10.22
C ASP A 23 5.46 27.43 9.65
N GLU A 24 5.18 28.34 8.72
CA GLU A 24 3.89 28.40 8.02
C GLU A 24 3.60 27.11 7.23
N LEU A 25 4.62 26.52 6.61
CA LEU A 25 4.49 25.25 5.91
C LEU A 25 4.20 24.08 6.86
N ILE A 26 4.84 24.03 8.03
CA ILE A 26 4.59 22.97 9.01
C ILE A 26 3.14 23.02 9.47
N ASP A 27 2.64 24.20 9.80
CA ASP A 27 1.25 24.38 10.22
C ASP A 27 0.28 23.98 9.10
N ALA A 28 0.54 24.46 7.87
CA ALA A 28 -0.26 24.09 6.71
C ALA A 28 -0.27 22.59 6.44
N PHE A 29 0.87 21.90 6.57
CA PHE A 29 0.96 20.46 6.34
C PHE A 29 0.27 19.67 7.46
N CYS A 30 0.23 20.20 8.69
CA CYS A 30 -0.47 19.54 9.78
C CYS A 30 -1.96 19.32 9.47
N ASP A 31 -2.59 20.27 8.79
CA ASP A 31 -3.98 20.20 8.34
C ASP A 31 -4.25 19.08 7.31
N TYR A 32 -3.21 18.56 6.65
CA TYR A 32 -3.31 17.48 5.67
C TYR A 32 -2.90 16.10 6.23
N TYR A 33 -2.53 15.97 7.52
CA TYR A 33 -2.32 14.64 8.10
C TYR A 33 -3.62 13.85 8.23
N GLN A 34 -4.74 14.55 8.47
CA GLN A 34 -6.06 13.94 8.59
C GLN A 34 -6.95 14.47 7.48
N VAL A 35 -7.28 13.60 6.54
CA VAL A 35 -8.08 13.94 5.34
C VAL A 35 -9.35 13.08 5.32
N LEU A 36 -10.32 13.48 4.51
CA LEU A 36 -11.49 12.67 4.20
C LEU A 36 -11.22 11.86 2.93
N SER A 37 -11.57 10.58 2.98
CA SER A 37 -11.64 9.74 1.78
C SER A 37 -12.72 10.25 0.82
N ALA A 38 -12.72 9.71 -0.40
CA ALA A 38 -13.79 9.91 -1.37
C ALA A 38 -15.19 9.67 -0.77
N TYR A 39 -15.31 8.72 0.16
CA TYR A 39 -16.56 8.33 0.82
C TYR A 39 -16.88 9.12 2.10
N GLY A 40 -16.02 10.06 2.50
CA GLY A 40 -16.22 10.90 3.68
C GLY A 40 -15.74 10.28 5.00
N SER A 41 -15.05 9.14 4.95
CA SER A 41 -14.39 8.56 6.13
C SER A 41 -13.08 9.28 6.41
N THR A 42 -12.78 9.49 7.69
CA THR A 42 -11.53 10.11 8.11
C THR A 42 -10.37 9.12 7.98
N VAL A 43 -9.28 9.54 7.33
CA VAL A 43 -8.08 8.73 7.10
C VAL A 43 -6.81 9.52 7.38
N PHE A 44 -5.75 8.82 7.78
CA PHE A 44 -4.43 9.42 7.95
C PHE A 44 -3.68 9.41 6.62
N PHE A 45 -3.32 10.59 6.14
CA PHE A 45 -2.55 10.75 4.92
C PHE A 45 -1.06 10.78 5.25
N LYS A 46 -0.29 9.86 4.65
CA LYS A 46 1.15 9.77 4.86
C LYS A 46 1.87 10.80 4.00
N LEU A 47 1.87 12.06 4.45
CA LEU A 47 2.56 13.15 3.76
C LEU A 47 4.03 12.83 3.48
N GLY A 48 4.70 12.11 4.37
CA GLY A 48 6.10 11.71 4.17
C GLY A 48 6.34 10.69 3.05
N GLN A 49 5.30 10.09 2.45
CA GLN A 49 5.46 9.15 1.34
C GLN A 49 5.49 9.89 -0.01
N PRO A 50 6.62 9.85 -0.75
CA PRO A 50 6.76 10.60 -1.99
C PRO A 50 5.70 10.30 -3.06
N GLU A 51 5.38 9.03 -3.28
CA GLU A 51 4.37 8.65 -4.27
C GLU A 51 2.97 9.15 -3.90
N ALA A 52 2.66 9.22 -2.60
CA ALA A 52 1.37 9.73 -2.13
C ALA A 52 1.25 11.25 -2.38
N ILE A 53 2.30 12.02 -2.06
CA ILE A 53 2.34 13.45 -2.37
C ILE A 53 2.34 13.68 -3.88
N TYR A 54 3.06 12.86 -4.64
CA TYR A 54 3.09 12.98 -6.10
C TYR A 54 1.69 12.85 -6.71
N ILE A 55 0.86 11.92 -6.23
CA ILE A 55 -0.55 11.82 -6.66
C ILE A 55 -1.30 13.12 -6.39
N LEU A 56 -1.18 13.67 -5.18
CA LEU A 56 -1.87 14.92 -4.83
C LEU A 56 -1.41 16.07 -5.72
N LEU A 57 -0.10 16.26 -5.86
CA LEU A 57 0.45 17.39 -6.62
C LEU A 57 0.32 17.22 -8.15
N SER A 58 0.15 15.99 -8.64
CA SER A 58 -0.20 15.73 -10.04
C SER A 58 -1.57 16.30 -10.40
N ASP A 59 -2.49 16.37 -9.44
CA ASP A 59 -3.72 17.13 -9.58
C ASP A 59 -3.42 18.63 -9.48
N LYS A 60 -3.55 19.32 -10.61
CA LYS A 60 -3.31 20.77 -10.72
C LYS A 60 -4.28 21.61 -9.89
N THR A 61 -5.39 21.02 -9.46
CA THR A 61 -6.39 21.66 -8.60
C THR A 61 -6.18 21.37 -7.12
N CYS A 62 -5.16 20.58 -6.75
CA CYS A 62 -4.86 20.26 -5.37
C CYS A 62 -4.59 21.52 -4.53
N LEU A 63 -5.22 21.60 -3.36
CA LEU A 63 -5.11 22.76 -2.48
C LEU A 63 -3.73 22.92 -1.83
N LEU A 64 -2.89 21.87 -1.82
CA LEU A 64 -1.48 21.98 -1.41
C LEU A 64 -0.70 22.98 -2.29
N TRP A 65 -1.12 23.23 -3.53
CA TRP A 65 -0.53 24.26 -4.38
C TRP A 65 -0.74 25.69 -3.87
N GLN A 66 -1.64 25.91 -2.90
CA GLN A 66 -1.70 27.19 -2.20
C GLN A 66 -0.39 27.48 -1.46
N TRP A 67 0.25 26.46 -0.92
CA TRP A 67 1.45 26.55 -0.09
C TRP A 67 2.74 26.27 -0.86
N LEU A 68 2.64 25.58 -2.00
CA LEU A 68 3.79 25.11 -2.78
C LEU A 68 3.87 25.81 -4.13
N THR A 69 5.09 26.02 -4.62
CA THR A 69 5.36 26.48 -5.99
C THR A 69 5.82 25.34 -6.89
N GLN A 70 6.70 24.47 -6.37
CA GLN A 70 7.28 23.34 -7.10
C GLN A 70 7.55 22.18 -6.14
N ALA A 71 7.64 20.98 -6.68
CA ALA A 71 8.11 19.81 -5.94
C ALA A 71 8.87 18.84 -6.85
N TRP A 72 9.89 18.20 -6.29
CA TRP A 72 10.68 17.12 -6.89
C TRP A 72 10.48 15.87 -6.06
N LEU A 73 9.86 14.85 -6.65
CA LEU A 73 9.43 13.65 -5.92
C LEU A 73 10.01 12.41 -6.58
N PRO A 74 10.64 11.49 -5.82
CA PRO A 74 11.01 10.20 -6.37
C PRO A 74 9.76 9.36 -6.63
N THR A 75 9.71 8.75 -7.80
CA THR A 75 8.75 7.70 -8.17
C THR A 75 9.52 6.47 -8.63
N ARG A 76 8.82 5.35 -8.79
CA ARG A 76 9.40 4.11 -9.37
C ARG A 76 9.95 4.30 -10.78
N GLU A 77 9.42 5.24 -11.55
CA GLU A 77 9.89 5.54 -12.92
C GLU A 77 11.05 6.55 -12.93
N GLY A 78 11.33 7.19 -11.80
CA GLY A 78 12.35 8.23 -11.69
C GLY A 78 11.87 9.44 -10.89
N TRP A 79 12.71 10.46 -10.86
CA TRP A 79 12.36 11.73 -10.24
C TRP A 79 11.40 12.52 -11.12
N GLU A 80 10.25 12.85 -10.55
CA GLU A 80 9.24 13.69 -11.17
C GLU A 80 9.34 15.12 -10.67
N HIS A 81 9.19 16.07 -11.58
CA HIS A 81 9.15 17.50 -11.27
C HIS A 81 7.76 18.05 -11.59
N VAL A 82 7.05 18.47 -10.55
CA VAL A 82 5.72 19.07 -10.65
C VAL A 82 5.78 20.52 -10.19
N HIS A 83 4.97 21.36 -10.82
CA HIS A 83 4.86 22.78 -10.48
C HIS A 83 3.41 23.23 -10.47
N ARG A 84 3.15 24.25 -9.67
CA ARG A 84 1.89 24.99 -9.59
C ARG A 84 1.58 25.60 -10.95
N ASP A 85 0.35 25.41 -11.42
CA ASP A 85 -0.10 26.06 -12.65
C ASP A 85 -0.18 27.58 -12.46
N LYS A 86 0.13 28.34 -13.51
CA LYS A 86 0.01 29.81 -13.50
C LYS A 86 -1.43 30.27 -13.33
N THR A 87 -2.39 29.44 -13.74
CA THR A 87 -3.83 29.69 -13.58
C THR A 87 -4.37 29.14 -12.25
N PHE A 88 -3.53 28.67 -11.34
CA PHE A 88 -3.98 28.23 -10.03
C PHE A 88 -4.56 29.41 -9.27
N GLU A 89 -5.82 29.30 -8.90
CA GLU A 89 -6.49 30.26 -8.04
C GLU A 89 -6.62 29.63 -6.65
N ALA A 90 -6.06 30.32 -5.65
CA ALA A 90 -6.22 29.91 -4.26
C ALA A 90 -7.71 29.90 -3.90
N LYS A 91 -8.21 28.75 -3.45
CA LYS A 91 -9.58 28.59 -2.98
C LYS A 91 -9.58 28.49 -1.47
N GLU A 92 -10.69 28.86 -0.85
CA GLU A 92 -10.90 28.66 0.57
C GLU A 92 -10.78 27.16 0.89
N THR A 93 -9.82 26.83 1.76
CA THR A 93 -9.56 25.43 2.14
C THR A 93 -10.58 25.00 3.17
N ARG A 94 -11.52 24.12 2.77
CA ARG A 94 -12.39 23.44 3.74
C ARG A 94 -11.65 22.25 4.31
N LEU A 95 -11.31 22.35 5.60
CA LEU A 95 -10.70 21.28 6.36
C LEU A 95 -11.77 20.44 7.08
N PRO A 96 -11.55 19.13 7.27
CA PRO A 96 -10.43 18.34 6.72
C PRO A 96 -10.48 18.24 5.18
N TYR A 97 -9.31 18.26 4.54
CA TYR A 97 -9.20 18.17 3.08
C TYR A 97 -9.87 16.88 2.58
N ARG A 98 -10.67 16.96 1.51
CA ARG A 98 -11.34 15.80 0.93
C ARG A 98 -10.62 15.35 -0.34
N LEU A 99 -10.20 14.09 -0.35
CA LEU A 99 -9.62 13.44 -1.52
C LEU A 99 -10.69 13.26 -2.60
N SER A 100 -10.33 13.54 -3.84
CA SER A 100 -11.19 13.20 -4.98
C SER A 100 -11.22 11.69 -5.21
N ASP A 101 -12.25 11.19 -5.91
CA ASP A 101 -12.35 9.76 -6.27
C ASP A 101 -11.11 9.28 -7.04
N GLY A 102 -10.57 10.12 -7.94
CA GLY A 102 -9.36 9.83 -8.69
C GLY A 102 -8.12 9.75 -7.82
N GLN A 103 -7.93 10.71 -6.90
CA GLN A 103 -6.83 10.68 -5.93
C GLN A 103 -6.93 9.45 -5.02
N TRP A 104 -8.13 9.15 -4.53
CA TRP A 104 -8.38 7.99 -3.67
C TRP A 104 -8.04 6.67 -4.36
N ALA A 105 -8.48 6.49 -5.61
CA ALA A 105 -8.19 5.30 -6.40
C ALA A 105 -6.68 5.11 -6.63
N LEU A 106 -5.96 6.18 -6.98
CA LEU A 106 -4.51 6.13 -7.20
C LEU A 106 -3.75 5.82 -5.91
N LEU A 107 -4.19 6.36 -4.77
CA LEU A 107 -3.61 6.04 -3.46
C LEU A 107 -3.83 4.56 -3.09
N GLY A 108 -5.01 4.03 -3.37
CA GLY A 108 -5.30 2.60 -3.22
C GLY A 108 -4.37 1.73 -4.07
N GLU A 109 -4.06 2.16 -5.29
CA GLU A 109 -3.13 1.46 -6.18
C GLU A 109 -1.67 1.49 -5.69
N ILE A 110 -1.23 2.55 -5.01
CA ILE A 110 0.07 2.55 -4.31
C ILE A 110 0.07 1.48 -3.21
N SER A 111 -0.93 1.50 -2.32
CA SER A 111 -1.02 0.55 -1.22
C SER A 111 -1.01 -0.89 -1.71
N ARG A 112 -1.76 -1.18 -2.78
CA ARG A 112 -1.82 -2.51 -3.41
C ARG A 112 -0.46 -2.92 -3.98
N ARG A 113 0.24 -2.04 -4.69
CA ARG A 113 1.58 -2.32 -5.23
C ARG A 113 2.62 -2.57 -4.13
N ASN A 114 2.60 -1.75 -3.07
CA ASN A 114 3.50 -1.92 -1.94
C ASN A 114 3.27 -3.26 -1.22
N CYS A 115 2.01 -3.67 -1.06
CA CYS A 115 1.66 -4.99 -0.50
C CYS A 115 2.20 -6.14 -1.39
N ILE A 116 2.01 -6.07 -2.71
CA ILE A 116 2.55 -7.08 -3.65
C ILE A 116 4.08 -7.16 -3.56
N GLU A 117 4.77 -6.02 -3.52
CA GLU A 117 6.22 -6.00 -3.39
C GLU A 117 6.68 -6.58 -2.05
N MET A 118 6.03 -6.22 -0.95
CA MET A 118 6.30 -6.80 0.37
C MET A 118 6.16 -8.33 0.35
N VAL A 119 5.06 -8.85 -0.20
CA VAL A 119 4.84 -10.29 -0.33
C VAL A 119 5.93 -10.94 -1.18
N TYR A 120 6.28 -10.33 -2.32
CA TYR A 120 7.33 -10.85 -3.18
C TYR A 120 8.67 -10.96 -2.44
N GLN A 121 9.08 -9.90 -1.72
CA GLN A 121 10.32 -9.91 -0.93
C GLN A 121 10.28 -10.94 0.20
N HIS A 122 9.14 -11.08 0.88
CA HIS A 122 8.94 -12.09 1.92
C HIS A 122 9.11 -13.51 1.38
N LEU A 123 8.44 -13.83 0.27
CA LEU A 123 8.54 -15.14 -0.37
C LEU A 123 9.95 -15.40 -0.91
N LEU A 124 10.61 -14.40 -1.48
CA LEU A 124 11.98 -14.51 -1.95
C LEU A 124 12.94 -14.89 -0.82
N HIS A 125 12.69 -14.38 0.39
CA HIS A 125 13.54 -14.63 1.56
C HIS A 125 13.22 -15.96 2.26
N PHE A 126 11.94 -16.26 2.51
CA PHE A 126 11.53 -17.40 3.35
C PHE A 126 11.06 -18.62 2.55
N PHE A 127 10.55 -18.44 1.33
CA PHE A 127 9.94 -19.49 0.52
C PHE A 127 10.36 -19.41 -0.97
N PRO A 128 11.66 -19.35 -1.30
CA PRO A 128 12.12 -19.13 -2.67
C PRO A 128 11.61 -20.19 -3.65
N THR A 129 11.51 -21.45 -3.21
CA THR A 129 10.99 -22.55 -4.02
C THR A 129 9.52 -22.37 -4.42
N ALA A 130 8.70 -21.72 -3.58
CA ALA A 130 7.32 -21.41 -3.95
C ALA A 130 7.25 -20.40 -5.11
N LEU A 131 8.17 -19.44 -5.18
CA LEU A 131 8.27 -18.53 -6.32
C LEU A 131 8.75 -19.26 -7.59
N GLU A 132 9.74 -20.14 -7.46
CA GLU A 132 10.31 -20.90 -8.59
C GLU A 132 9.28 -21.83 -9.28
N GLN A 133 8.28 -22.30 -8.53
CA GLN A 133 7.20 -23.14 -9.06
C GLN A 133 6.24 -22.39 -10.00
N HIS A 134 6.25 -21.06 -10.01
CA HIS A 134 5.34 -20.24 -10.79
C HIS A 134 6.07 -19.54 -11.94
N ALA A 135 5.62 -19.76 -13.18
CA ALA A 135 6.19 -19.08 -14.35
C ALA A 135 6.01 -17.55 -14.34
N ALA A 136 4.97 -17.06 -13.65
CA ALA A 136 4.68 -15.64 -13.47
C ALA A 136 4.37 -15.29 -12.00
N PRO A 137 5.40 -15.24 -11.12
CA PRO A 137 5.19 -15.11 -9.67
C PRO A 137 4.45 -13.82 -9.26
N LEU A 138 4.72 -12.70 -9.92
CA LEU A 138 4.04 -11.43 -9.60
C LEU A 138 2.54 -11.47 -9.97
N LEU A 139 2.17 -12.16 -11.05
CA LEU A 139 0.76 -12.33 -11.43
C LEU A 139 0.04 -13.23 -10.43
N TRP A 140 0.72 -14.30 -10.01
CA TRP A 140 0.23 -15.21 -8.97
C TRP A 140 0.00 -14.48 -7.64
N ILE A 141 1.00 -13.71 -7.16
CA ILE A 141 0.86 -12.88 -5.95
C ILE A 141 -0.30 -11.90 -6.09
N LYS A 142 -0.42 -11.21 -7.23
CA LYS A 142 -1.51 -10.27 -7.46
C LYS A 142 -2.88 -10.93 -7.30
N GLY A 143 -3.09 -12.10 -7.90
CA GLY A 143 -4.36 -12.83 -7.79
C GLY A 143 -4.69 -13.23 -6.35
N TRP A 144 -3.69 -13.68 -5.59
CA TRP A 144 -3.90 -14.09 -4.19
C TRP A 144 -4.04 -12.91 -3.22
N VAL A 145 -3.43 -11.75 -3.49
CA VAL A 145 -3.71 -10.50 -2.75
C VAL A 145 -5.16 -10.06 -2.99
N GLU A 146 -5.65 -10.14 -4.23
CA GLU A 146 -7.06 -9.86 -4.54
C GLU A 146 -8.00 -10.83 -3.81
N HIS A 147 -7.64 -12.12 -3.74
CA HIS A 147 -8.40 -13.10 -2.98
C HIS A 147 -8.36 -12.85 -1.47
N ALA A 148 -7.21 -12.51 -0.90
CA ALA A 148 -7.08 -12.14 0.52
C ALA A 148 -8.01 -10.98 0.92
N ASN A 149 -8.20 -10.00 0.03
CA ASN A 149 -9.16 -8.92 0.25
C ASN A 149 -10.61 -9.44 0.36
N THR A 150 -10.99 -10.46 -0.43
CA THR A 150 -12.33 -11.08 -0.33
C THR A 150 -12.54 -11.81 1.00
N LEU A 151 -11.45 -12.28 1.62
CA LEU A 151 -11.43 -12.91 2.94
C LEU A 151 -11.33 -11.87 4.09
N GLN A 152 -11.35 -10.58 3.76
CA GLN A 152 -11.22 -9.47 4.71
C GLN A 152 -9.88 -9.47 5.48
N PHE A 153 -8.80 -9.88 4.82
CA PHE A 153 -7.44 -9.72 5.35
C PHE A 153 -6.95 -8.30 5.04
N GLU A 154 -7.07 -7.41 6.03
CA GLU A 154 -6.88 -5.97 5.84
C GLU A 154 -5.47 -5.47 6.17
N THR A 155 -4.68 -6.26 6.90
CA THR A 155 -3.31 -5.87 7.31
C THR A 155 -2.24 -6.60 6.52
N ASP A 156 -1.07 -5.95 6.40
CA ASP A 156 0.12 -6.57 5.80
C ASP A 156 0.47 -7.92 6.48
N VAL A 157 0.30 -8.01 7.80
CA VAL A 157 0.55 -9.24 8.57
C VAL A 157 -0.43 -10.34 8.20
N ASP A 158 -1.71 -10.02 8.00
CA ASP A 158 -2.73 -10.99 7.60
C ASP A 158 -2.41 -11.56 6.21
N VAL A 159 -2.04 -10.69 5.28
CA VAL A 159 -1.63 -11.08 3.93
C VAL A 159 -0.39 -11.98 3.99
N LEU A 160 0.62 -11.64 4.79
CA LEU A 160 1.82 -12.48 4.93
C LEU A 160 1.51 -13.86 5.54
N HIS A 161 0.65 -13.93 6.57
CA HIS A 161 0.18 -15.21 7.11
C HIS A 161 -0.52 -16.04 6.03
N PHE A 162 -1.37 -15.42 5.21
CA PHE A 162 -2.03 -16.10 4.11
C PHE A 162 -1.04 -16.65 3.08
N PHE A 163 -0.01 -15.87 2.70
CA PHE A 163 1.01 -16.32 1.77
C PHE A 163 1.93 -17.41 2.35
N ASN A 164 2.17 -17.44 3.66
CA ASN A 164 2.86 -18.57 4.29
C ASN A 164 2.09 -19.88 4.09
N ILE A 165 0.77 -19.85 4.29
CA ILE A 165 -0.10 -21.01 4.11
C ILE A 165 -0.01 -21.52 2.66
N LEU A 166 -0.16 -20.61 1.69
CA LEU A 166 -0.05 -20.95 0.26
C LEU A 166 1.35 -21.50 -0.09
N ALA A 167 2.41 -20.93 0.45
CA ALA A 167 3.78 -21.37 0.17
C ALA A 167 4.10 -22.74 0.80
N LEU A 168 3.49 -23.06 1.95
CA LEU A 168 3.70 -24.32 2.66
C LEU A 168 2.86 -25.47 2.10
N LEU A 169 1.60 -25.21 1.79
CA LEU A 169 0.61 -26.26 1.47
C LEU A 169 0.15 -26.22 0.01
N GLY A 170 0.53 -25.18 -0.75
CA GLY A 170 0.03 -24.93 -2.10
C GLY A 170 -1.42 -24.43 -2.12
N GLU A 171 -1.91 -24.20 -3.33
CA GLU A 171 -3.30 -23.74 -3.57
C GLU A 171 -4.36 -24.79 -3.21
N GLU A 172 -3.94 -26.05 -2.97
CA GLU A 172 -4.81 -27.14 -2.51
C GLU A 172 -5.53 -26.80 -1.20
N VAL A 173 -4.96 -25.90 -0.38
CA VAL A 173 -5.61 -25.43 0.85
C VAL A 173 -6.95 -24.74 0.61
N ILE A 174 -7.13 -24.13 -0.57
CA ILE A 174 -8.37 -23.46 -0.97
C ILE A 174 -9.23 -24.41 -1.81
N HIS A 175 -8.61 -25.13 -2.75
CA HIS A 175 -9.33 -25.86 -3.80
C HIS A 175 -9.65 -27.33 -3.49
N SER A 176 -9.14 -27.89 -2.39
CA SER A 176 -9.35 -29.30 -2.03
C SER A 176 -9.83 -29.49 -0.61
N ASP A 177 -10.36 -30.67 -0.31
CA ASP A 177 -10.76 -31.04 1.06
C ASP A 177 -9.59 -31.57 1.90
N ARG A 178 -8.38 -31.68 1.34
CA ARG A 178 -7.18 -32.18 2.04
C ARG A 178 -6.90 -31.39 3.32
N TYR A 179 -7.06 -30.06 3.26
CA TYR A 179 -6.82 -29.15 4.37
C TYR A 179 -8.12 -28.43 4.79
N LEU A 180 -9.25 -29.15 4.79
CA LEU A 180 -10.56 -28.58 5.08
C LEU A 180 -10.60 -27.78 6.40
N HIS A 181 -9.91 -28.26 7.44
CA HIS A 181 -9.86 -27.61 8.74
C HIS A 181 -9.11 -26.25 8.70
N ILE A 182 -8.14 -26.08 7.81
CA ILE A 182 -7.43 -24.81 7.57
C ILE A 182 -8.31 -23.88 6.73
N ARG A 183 -8.91 -24.41 5.65
CA ARG A 183 -9.83 -23.63 4.79
C ARG A 183 -11.00 -23.04 5.59
N GLN A 184 -11.58 -23.84 6.49
CA GLN A 184 -12.68 -23.39 7.35
C GLN A 184 -12.30 -22.20 8.22
N LEU A 185 -11.06 -22.14 8.73
CA LEU A 185 -10.60 -20.96 9.48
C LEU A 185 -10.55 -19.72 8.58
N LEU A 186 -10.05 -19.85 7.36
CA LEU A 186 -9.92 -18.73 6.43
C LEU A 186 -11.30 -18.18 6.03
N GLU A 187 -12.22 -19.06 5.62
CA GLU A 187 -13.47 -18.69 4.95
C GLU A 187 -14.69 -18.56 5.88
N THR A 188 -14.69 -19.23 7.04
CA THR A 188 -15.89 -19.30 7.88
C THR A 188 -15.91 -18.16 8.90
N PRO A 189 -16.93 -17.29 8.91
CA PRO A 189 -17.11 -16.31 9.96
C PRO A 189 -17.23 -16.98 11.33
N SER A 190 -16.57 -16.42 12.34
CA SER A 190 -16.67 -16.88 13.73
C SER A 190 -16.49 -15.70 14.68
N GLU A 191 -16.50 -15.97 16.00
CA GLU A 191 -16.18 -14.97 17.01
C GLU A 191 -14.74 -14.43 16.87
N GLN A 192 -13.87 -15.14 16.15
CA GLN A 192 -12.52 -14.68 15.85
C GLN A 192 -12.52 -13.72 14.66
N THR A 193 -11.76 -12.62 14.79
CA THR A 193 -11.52 -11.68 13.68
C THR A 193 -10.78 -12.37 12.53
N PRO A 194 -10.91 -11.88 11.28
CA PRO A 194 -10.16 -12.43 10.14
C PRO A 194 -8.66 -12.59 10.42
N SER A 195 -8.03 -11.58 11.05
CA SER A 195 -6.62 -11.60 11.45
C SER A 195 -6.27 -12.74 12.41
N MET A 196 -7.13 -13.02 13.40
CA MET A 196 -6.91 -14.14 14.32
C MET A 196 -7.03 -15.49 13.61
N ARG A 197 -7.99 -15.60 12.67
CA ARG A 197 -8.21 -16.86 11.95
C ARG A 197 -7.07 -17.19 11.00
N VAL A 198 -6.59 -16.21 10.23
CA VAL A 198 -5.46 -16.44 9.30
C VAL A 198 -4.15 -16.74 10.04
N ALA A 199 -3.89 -16.07 11.18
CA ALA A 199 -2.74 -16.38 12.01
C ALA A 199 -2.81 -17.79 12.63
N MET A 200 -4.01 -18.26 12.98
CA MET A 200 -4.21 -19.63 13.46
C MET A 200 -4.03 -20.65 12.33
N ALA A 201 -4.58 -20.37 11.15
CA ALA A 201 -4.43 -21.18 9.95
C ALA A 201 -2.96 -21.33 9.55
N ASP A 202 -2.16 -20.25 9.62
CA ASP A 202 -0.73 -20.28 9.36
C ASP A 202 0.03 -21.19 10.34
N LYS A 203 -0.30 -21.13 11.63
CA LYS A 203 0.28 -22.05 12.63
C LYS A 203 -0.04 -23.51 12.35
N LEU A 204 -1.24 -23.81 11.83
CA LEU A 204 -1.60 -25.18 11.46
C LEU A 204 -0.88 -25.62 10.19
N ALA A 205 -0.75 -24.74 9.20
CA ALA A 205 -0.01 -25.02 7.97
C ALA A 205 1.45 -25.39 8.23
N HIS A 206 2.11 -24.70 9.17
CA HIS A 206 3.46 -25.05 9.59
C HIS A 206 3.56 -26.46 10.21
N LYS A 207 2.54 -26.91 10.95
CA LYS A 207 2.52 -28.27 11.52
C LYS A 207 2.33 -29.33 10.44
N GLU A 208 1.35 -29.13 9.56
CA GLU A 208 1.08 -30.03 8.43
C GLU A 208 2.30 -30.18 7.51
N ALA A 209 3.02 -29.08 7.24
CA ALA A 209 4.22 -29.10 6.41
C ALA A 209 5.41 -29.82 7.06
N VAL A 210 5.46 -29.89 8.40
CA VAL A 210 6.45 -30.69 9.13
C VAL A 210 6.07 -32.16 9.12
N ASP A 211 4.79 -32.47 9.33
CA ASP A 211 4.29 -33.86 9.40
C ASP A 211 4.27 -34.55 8.02
N ALA A 212 4.27 -33.78 6.91
CA ALA A 212 4.34 -34.28 5.55
C ALA A 212 5.76 -34.65 5.05
N LYS A 213 6.81 -34.38 5.85
CA LYS A 213 8.21 -34.73 5.55
C LYS A 213 8.61 -36.06 6.18
#